data_AF-A0A7C4F5L0-F1
#
_entry.id   AF-A0A7C4F5L0-F1
#
_cell.length_a   1.000
_cell.length_b   1.000
_cell.length_c   1.000
_cell.angle_alpha   90.00
_cell.angle_beta   90.00
_cell.angle_gamma   90.00
#
_symmetry.space_group_name_H-M   'P 1'
#
loop_
_entity.id
_entity.type
_entity.pdbx_description
1 polymer ?
#
loop_
_entity_poly.entity_id
_entity_poly.type
_entity_poly.pdbx_seq_one_letter_code
_entity_poly.pdbx_strand_id
1 'polypeptide(L)' 'MKGLSKGFVADLFYAWFATSPGLTATILGKVYRKPSIVVAGGFDVCKQEDIKYGLRLNNPEKVKYVKYTLRN' A
#
# COMPACT_ATOMS: atom_id res chain seq x y z
N MET A 1 22.13 -4.33 -8.78
CA MET A 1 21.37 -3.33 -9.57
C MET A 1 21.96 -1.93 -9.37
N LYS A 2 22.94 -1.54 -10.20
CA LYS A 2 23.39 -0.14 -10.35
C LYS A 2 22.68 0.38 -11.59
N GLY A 3 21.69 1.27 -11.43
CA GLY A 3 20.93 1.80 -12.58
C GLY A 3 19.64 2.56 -12.24
N LEU A 4 19.14 2.50 -11.01
CA LEU A 4 17.90 3.18 -10.61
C LEU A 4 18.14 4.47 -9.81
N SER A 5 19.29 5.13 -9.98
CA SER A 5 19.77 6.15 -9.03
C SER A 5 19.66 7.60 -9.51
N LYS A 6 18.97 7.89 -10.63
CA LYS A 6 18.77 9.27 -11.11
C LYS A 6 17.31 9.69 -11.32
N GLY A 7 16.33 8.82 -11.04
CA GLY A 7 14.98 8.99 -11.60
C GLY A 7 13.84 9.41 -10.66
N PHE A 8 13.99 9.39 -9.33
CA PHE A 8 12.87 9.68 -8.44
C PHE A 8 13.24 10.67 -7.34
N VAL A 9 12.85 11.93 -7.53
CA VAL A 9 13.17 13.08 -6.67
C VAL A 9 12.27 13.17 -5.43
N ALA A 10 11.26 12.32 -5.27
CA ALA A 10 10.37 12.40 -4.11
C ALA A 10 11.02 11.79 -2.86
N ASP A 11 10.87 12.39 -1.69
CA ASP A 11 11.39 11.86 -0.43
C ASP A 11 10.58 10.68 0.13
N LEU A 12 9.31 10.56 -0.27
CA LEU A 12 8.40 9.51 0.18
C LEU A 12 7.35 9.16 -0.89
N PHE A 13 6.76 7.97 -0.77
CA PHE A 13 5.60 7.55 -1.54
C PHE A 13 4.33 7.69 -0.70
N TYR A 14 3.34 8.44 -1.19
CA TYR A 14 2.06 8.61 -0.52
C TYR A 14 0.93 8.02 -1.37
N ALA A 15 0.02 7.28 -0.75
CA ALA A 15 -1.18 6.79 -1.42
C ALA A 15 -2.41 6.83 -0.52
N TRP A 16 -3.55 7.14 -1.14
CA TRP A 16 -4.86 6.95 -0.55
C TRP A 16 -5.40 5.57 -0.96
N PHE A 17 -5.99 4.87 0.00
CA PHE A 17 -6.48 3.49 -0.06
C PHE A 17 -5.40 2.40 -0.03
N ALA A 18 -5.60 1.40 0.82
CA ALA A 18 -4.73 0.23 0.98
C ALA A 18 -4.86 -0.82 -0.16
N THR A 19 -5.64 -0.54 -1.20
CA THR A 19 -5.78 -1.43 -2.36
C THR A 19 -4.63 -1.24 -3.35
N SER A 20 -4.89 -1.20 -4.66
CA SER A 20 -3.84 -1.08 -5.68
C SER A 20 -2.93 0.15 -5.49
N PRO A 21 -3.44 1.36 -5.14
CA PRO A 21 -2.58 2.52 -4.94
C PRO A 21 -1.59 2.34 -3.77
N GLY A 22 -2.08 1.86 -2.63
CA GLY A 22 -1.25 1.55 -1.47
C GLY A 22 -0.21 0.46 -1.74
N LEU A 23 -0.59 -0.58 -2.48
CA LEU A 23 0.33 -1.64 -2.91
C LEU A 23 1.47 -1.07 -3.76
N THR A 24 1.13 -0.27 -4.78
CA THR A 24 2.12 0.36 -5.66
C THR A 24 3.05 1.28 -4.86
N ALA A 25 2.52 2.15 -4.00
CA ALA A 25 3.33 3.02 -3.15
C ALA A 25 4.29 2.23 -2.25
N THR A 26 3.82 1.12 -1.67
CA THR A 26 4.63 0.24 -0.81
C THR A 26 5.76 -0.45 -1.61
N ILE A 27 5.44 -1.02 -2.78
CA ILE A 27 6.44 -1.67 -3.64
C ILE A 27 7.49 -0.66 -4.11
N LEU A 28 7.07 0.51 -4.58
CA LEU A 28 7.99 1.55 -5.03
C LEU A 28 8.85 2.06 -3.87
N GLY A 29 8.29 2.25 -2.67
CA GLY A 29 9.05 2.56 -1.46
C GLY A 29 10.18 1.57 -1.21
N LYS A 30 9.90 0.26 -1.31
CA LYS A 30 10.92 -0.79 -1.16
C LYS A 30 11.96 -0.78 -2.27
N VAL A 31 11.54 -0.64 -3.54
CA VAL A 31 12.43 -0.63 -4.71
C VAL A 31 13.39 0.57 -4.68
N TYR A 32 12.87 1.76 -4.34
CA TYR A 32 13.64 2.99 -4.28
C TYR A 32 14.29 3.25 -2.92
N ARG A 33 14.05 2.38 -1.92
CA ARG A 33 14.50 2.53 -0.53
C ARG A 33 14.08 3.87 0.09
N LYS A 34 12.82 4.23 -0.11
CA LYS A 34 12.20 5.44 0.44
C LYS A 34 10.98 5.07 1.29
N PRO A 35 10.66 5.88 2.32
CA PRO A 35 9.47 5.65 3.12
C PRO A 35 8.19 5.71 2.27
N SER A 36 7.18 4.95 2.70
CA SER A 36 5.84 4.97 2.12
C SER A 36 4.79 5.20 3.20
N ILE A 37 3.85 6.11 2.94
CA ILE A 37 2.69 6.38 3.81
C ILE A 37 1.44 6.01 3.02
N VAL A 38 0.62 5.12 3.59
CA VAL A 38 -0.65 4.74 3.00
C VAL A 38 -1.77 5.08 3.98
N VAL A 39 -2.71 5.90 3.52
CA VAL A 39 -3.93 6.21 4.27
C VAL A 39 -5.00 5.21 3.89
N ALA A 40 -5.40 4.39 4.86
CA ALA A 40 -6.44 3.40 4.66
C ALA A 40 -7.76 3.88 5.27
N GLY A 41 -8.86 3.68 4.56
CA GLY A 41 -10.21 4.09 4.95
C GLY A 41 -11.16 2.90 5.15
N GLY A 42 -12.42 3.21 5.45
CA GLY A 42 -13.42 2.17 5.70
C GLY A 42 -13.70 1.30 4.48
N PHE A 43 -13.62 1.82 3.27
CA PHE A 43 -13.98 1.04 2.08
C PHE A 43 -12.89 0.03 1.65
N ASP A 44 -11.65 0.21 2.10
CA ASP A 44 -10.47 -0.49 1.59
C ASP A 44 -9.79 -1.44 2.60
N VAL A 45 -10.13 -1.40 3.90
CA VAL A 45 -9.47 -2.25 4.94
C VAL A 45 -10.20 -3.57 5.22
N CYS A 46 -11.29 -3.84 4.51
CA CYS A 46 -12.25 -4.88 4.87
C CYS A 46 -11.65 -6.30 4.88
N LYS A 47 -12.00 -7.07 5.92
CA LYS A 47 -11.51 -8.42 6.28
C LYS A 47 -10.21 -8.48 7.11
N GLN A 48 -9.69 -7.34 7.58
CA GLN A 48 -8.78 -7.36 8.74
C GLN A 48 -9.61 -7.45 10.02
N GLU A 49 -9.71 -8.66 10.59
CA GLU A 49 -10.49 -8.94 11.82
C GLU A 49 -10.02 -8.12 13.03
N ASP A 50 -8.72 -7.80 13.06
CA ASP A 50 -8.06 -6.98 14.08
C ASP A 50 -8.48 -5.51 14.03
N ILE A 51 -8.82 -4.98 12.86
CA ILE A 51 -9.14 -3.56 12.66
C ILE A 51 -10.63 -3.27 12.88
N LYS A 52 -11.51 -4.29 12.79
CA LYS A 52 -12.96 -4.21 13.05
C LYS A 52 -13.68 -3.05 12.32
N TYR A 53 -13.14 -2.56 11.22
CA TYR A 53 -13.64 -1.40 10.47
C TYR A 53 -13.67 -1.70 8.96
N GLY A 54 -14.76 -1.30 8.30
CA GLY A 54 -14.83 -1.19 6.84
C GLY A 54 -15.91 -1.98 6.06
N LEU A 55 -16.18 -1.56 4.82
CA LEU A 55 -17.28 -1.99 3.93
C LEU A 55 -16.84 -3.01 2.85
N ARG A 56 -16.71 -4.29 3.24
CA ARG A 56 -16.46 -5.50 2.41
C ARG A 56 -15.75 -5.34 1.05
N LEU A 57 -14.46 -5.69 1.00
CA LEU A 57 -13.78 -6.13 -0.22
C LEU A 57 -14.10 -7.62 -0.45
N ASN A 58 -15.15 -7.89 -1.23
CA ASN A 58 -15.51 -9.25 -1.68
C ASN A 58 -14.56 -9.80 -2.77
N ASN A 59 -13.53 -9.04 -3.16
CA ASN A 59 -12.52 -9.46 -4.13
C ASN A 59 -11.26 -10.01 -3.41
N PRO A 60 -10.92 -11.31 -3.55
CA PRO A 60 -9.78 -11.93 -2.89
C PRO A 60 -8.42 -11.30 -3.21
N GLU A 61 -8.22 -10.76 -4.41
CA GLU A 61 -6.96 -10.11 -4.80
C GLU A 61 -6.75 -8.80 -4.05
N LYS A 62 -7.80 -7.97 -3.97
CA LYS A 62 -7.75 -6.72 -3.21
C LYS A 62 -7.48 -6.97 -1.73
N VAL A 63 -8.01 -8.05 -1.16
CA VAL A 63 -7.71 -8.47 0.22
C VAL A 63 -6.22 -8.78 0.41
N LYS A 64 -5.59 -9.45 -0.56
CA LYS A 64 -4.14 -9.71 -0.51
C LYS A 64 -3.33 -8.42 -0.59
N TYR A 65 -3.74 -7.48 -1.45
CA TYR A 65 -3.06 -6.18 -1.59
C TYR A 65 -3.12 -5.36 -0.31
N VAL A 66 -4.29 -5.34 0.33
CA VAL A 66 -4.49 -4.66 1.61
C VAL A 66 -3.67 -5.31 2.71
N LYS A 67 -3.71 -6.65 2.83
CA LYS A 67 -2.90 -7.37 3.81
C LYS A 67 -1.40 -7.12 3.62
N TYR A 68 -0.94 -7.06 2.38
CA TYR A 68 0.44 -6.71 2.07
C TYR A 68 0.70 -5.27 2.53
N THR A 69 -0.01 -4.29 1.98
CA THR A 69 0.17 -2.88 2.29
C THR A 69 0.19 -2.56 3.79
N LEU A 70 -0.66 -3.22 4.59
CA LEU A 70 -0.75 -2.98 6.04
C LEU A 70 0.31 -3.69 6.89
N ARG A 71 0.96 -4.75 6.40
CA ARG A 71 1.83 -5.64 7.22
C ARG A 71 3.26 -5.74 6.72
N ASN A 72 3.69 -4.82 5.86
CA ASN A 72 4.98 -4.89 5.15
C ASN A 72 6.11 -4.10 5.77
#